data_AF-A0A1A9GKD1-F1
#
_entry.id   AF-A0A1A9GKD1-F1
#
_cell.length_a   1.000
_cell.length_b   1.000
_cell.length_c   1.000
_cell.angle_alpha   90.00
_cell.angle_beta   90.00
_cell.angle_gamma   90.00
#
_symmetry.space_group_name_H-M   'P 1'
#
loop_
_entity.id
_entity.type
_entity.pdbx_description
1 polymer ?
#
loop_
_entity_poly.entity_id
_entity_poly.type
_entity_poly.pdbx_seq_one_letter_code
_entity_poly.pdbx_strand_id
1 'polypeptide(L)'
;MNAIRNAEGLTNIEGHHDFDITWPWNRPGGLRPGSTAVLRVKDEAPSLPFVLPPLLRATDHVIVVDNGSTDGTAEVAARTAADLGLSAKLTQASYPFEVARAGAEHLAAHELSVHSLSYFYNWCFAQVGTRYSWKWDGDMVLTTEGEVSMADLTWQVGGVQTIIRVPRHGLYIEDESLAYLDLGLRNAEEWGYPVGPDFVFTKAFEWEIRSTPEHCRTMGLPQGLCVELKYLHGDEFAHWTDPASFATSWRNRRKRREWAVFHALKEGTVPPGVHEIRAPEGVHVVDHVTRHWLPHAPRPLQVG
;
A
#
# COMPACT_ATOMS: atom_id res chain seq x y z
N MET A 1 -21.94 -10.39 -18.23
CA MET A 1 -21.82 -9.98 -16.81
C MET A 1 -20.38 -10.25 -16.40
N ASN A 2 -19.71 -9.27 -15.82
CA ASN A 2 -18.34 -9.43 -15.31
C ASN A 2 -18.40 -10.37 -14.10
N ALA A 3 -17.69 -11.51 -14.12
CA ALA A 3 -17.88 -12.59 -13.14
C ALA A 3 -17.57 -12.14 -11.70
N ILE A 4 -16.74 -11.11 -11.57
CA ILE A 4 -16.35 -10.45 -10.33
C ILE A 4 -17.53 -9.71 -9.63
N ARG A 5 -18.62 -9.42 -10.35
CA ARG A 5 -19.78 -8.70 -9.78
C ARG A 5 -20.90 -9.60 -9.25
N ASN A 6 -20.61 -10.87 -8.97
CA ASN A 6 -21.58 -11.73 -8.32
C ASN A 6 -21.91 -11.18 -6.92
N ALA A 7 -23.20 -10.92 -6.68
CA ALA A 7 -23.67 -10.29 -5.45
C ALA A 7 -23.46 -11.16 -4.20
N GLU A 8 -23.39 -12.48 -4.33
CA GLU A 8 -23.27 -13.42 -3.20
C GLU A 8 -21.81 -13.60 -2.75
N GLY A 9 -20.86 -13.44 -3.66
CA GLY A 9 -19.45 -13.74 -3.42
C GLY A 9 -18.75 -14.26 -4.67
N LEU A 10 -17.51 -14.72 -4.56
CA LEU A 10 -16.75 -15.33 -5.65
C LEU A 10 -16.22 -16.71 -5.25
N THR A 11 -16.46 -17.70 -6.09
CA THR A 11 -15.82 -19.02 -5.99
C THR A 11 -14.61 -19.08 -6.92
N ASN A 12 -13.49 -19.60 -6.44
CA ASN A 12 -12.31 -19.75 -7.31
C ASN A 12 -12.41 -20.99 -8.20
N ILE A 13 -11.77 -20.94 -9.37
CA ILE A 13 -11.82 -22.02 -10.36
C ILE A 13 -10.99 -23.24 -9.96
N GLU A 14 -10.05 -23.08 -9.01
CA GLU A 14 -9.22 -24.15 -8.47
C GLU A 14 -9.95 -25.01 -7.41
N GLY A 15 -11.11 -24.54 -6.90
CA GLY A 15 -11.90 -25.26 -5.90
C GLY A 15 -11.38 -25.17 -4.46
N HIS A 16 -10.54 -24.18 -4.16
CA HIS A 16 -10.04 -23.92 -2.80
C HIS A 16 -11.08 -23.16 -1.97
N HIS A 17 -12.05 -23.87 -1.38
CA HIS A 17 -13.20 -23.25 -0.72
C HIS A 17 -12.87 -22.34 0.47
N ASP A 18 -11.75 -22.57 1.17
CA ASP A 18 -11.29 -21.67 2.25
C ASP A 18 -10.89 -20.28 1.75
N PHE A 19 -10.70 -20.14 0.44
CA PHE A 19 -10.37 -18.89 -0.24
C PHE A 19 -11.53 -18.33 -1.08
N ASP A 20 -12.71 -18.94 -1.00
CA ASP A 20 -13.91 -18.34 -1.58
C ASP A 20 -14.23 -17.00 -0.89
N ILE A 21 -14.64 -16.02 -1.70
CA ILE A 21 -14.85 -14.65 -1.24
C ILE A 21 -16.30 -14.49 -0.84
N THR A 22 -16.54 -14.27 0.46
CA THR A 22 -17.80 -13.70 0.95
C THR A 22 -17.63 -12.20 1.15
N TRP A 23 -18.42 -11.41 0.44
CA TRP A 23 -18.34 -9.95 0.52
C TRP A 23 -18.59 -9.43 1.94
N PRO A 24 -17.83 -8.42 2.39
CA PRO A 24 -17.87 -7.99 3.78
C PRO A 24 -19.22 -7.35 4.16
N TRP A 25 -19.89 -6.68 3.21
CA TRP A 25 -21.22 -6.10 3.41
C TRP A 25 -22.35 -7.15 3.45
N ASN A 26 -22.10 -8.39 3.02
CA ASN A 26 -23.08 -9.48 3.12
C ASN A 26 -22.97 -10.26 4.43
N ARG A 27 -21.90 -10.05 5.21
CA ARG A 27 -21.68 -10.79 6.46
C ARG A 27 -22.71 -10.41 7.52
N PRO A 28 -23.14 -11.35 8.39
CA PRO A 28 -24.01 -11.03 9.51
C PRO A 28 -23.44 -9.88 10.36
N GLY A 29 -24.28 -8.90 10.70
CA GLY A 29 -23.88 -7.69 11.43
C GLY A 29 -23.42 -6.52 10.55
N GLY A 30 -23.12 -6.76 9.27
CA GLY A 30 -22.74 -5.73 8.31
C GLY A 30 -21.44 -4.98 8.67
N LEU A 31 -21.22 -3.84 8.01
CA LEU A 31 -20.01 -3.02 8.20
C LEU A 31 -20.16 -2.03 9.36
N ARG A 32 -19.23 -2.08 10.31
CA ARG A 32 -19.17 -1.11 11.42
C ARG A 32 -18.58 0.23 10.96
N PRO A 33 -18.93 1.37 11.59
CA PRO A 33 -18.23 2.64 11.38
C PRO A 33 -16.72 2.52 11.63
N GLY A 34 -15.93 3.35 10.95
CA GLY A 34 -14.47 3.37 11.07
C GLY A 34 -13.73 2.96 9.80
N SER A 35 -12.42 2.79 9.93
CA SER A 35 -11.53 2.43 8.82
C SER A 35 -10.60 1.25 9.17
N THR A 36 -10.31 0.44 8.16
CA THR A 36 -9.34 -0.66 8.25
C THR A 36 -8.23 -0.46 7.24
N ALA A 37 -6.96 -0.46 7.66
CA ALA A 37 -5.84 -0.56 6.74
C ALA A 37 -5.60 -2.02 6.36
N VAL A 38 -5.44 -2.30 5.07
CA VAL A 38 -5.18 -3.64 4.53
C VAL A 38 -3.82 -3.60 3.83
N LEU A 39 -2.85 -4.26 4.45
CA LEU A 39 -1.51 -4.46 3.91
C LEU A 39 -1.45 -5.84 3.28
N ARG A 40 -0.82 -5.89 2.11
CA ARG A 40 -0.51 -7.11 1.38
C ARG A 40 0.99 -7.16 1.22
N VAL A 41 1.61 -8.13 1.87
CA VAL A 41 3.05 -8.13 2.11
C VAL A 41 3.67 -9.43 1.59
N LYS A 42 4.90 -9.32 1.09
CA LYS A 42 5.79 -10.44 0.79
C LYS A 42 7.21 -9.97 1.05
N ASP A 43 7.86 -10.55 2.05
CA ASP A 43 9.22 -10.24 2.49
C ASP A 43 9.43 -8.76 2.88
N GLU A 44 8.58 -8.27 3.80
CA GLU A 44 8.55 -6.88 4.27
C GLU A 44 9.00 -6.70 5.73
N ALA A 45 9.67 -7.69 6.32
CA ALA A 45 10.12 -7.64 7.71
C ALA A 45 10.93 -6.38 8.06
N PRO A 46 11.80 -5.83 7.18
CA PRO A 46 12.52 -4.59 7.49
C PRO A 46 11.61 -3.34 7.55
N SER A 47 10.54 -3.31 6.75
CA SER A 47 9.66 -2.15 6.59
C SER A 47 8.60 -2.06 7.69
N LEU A 48 8.04 -3.20 8.09
CA LEU A 48 6.89 -3.26 9.00
C LEU A 48 7.07 -2.55 10.37
N PRO A 49 8.27 -2.54 10.99
CA PRO A 49 8.50 -1.77 12.21
C PRO A 49 8.28 -0.26 12.06
N PHE A 50 8.39 0.28 10.84
CA PHE A 50 8.10 1.69 10.54
C PHE A 50 6.67 1.89 10.05
N VAL A 51 6.14 0.95 9.26
CA VAL A 51 4.83 1.05 8.62
C VAL A 51 3.67 0.82 9.61
N LEU A 52 3.74 -0.22 10.44
CA LEU A 52 2.62 -0.62 11.28
C LEU A 52 2.30 0.36 12.43
N PRO A 53 3.28 0.95 13.14
CA PRO A 53 2.97 1.79 14.29
C PRO A 53 2.01 2.96 14.00
N PRO A 54 2.24 3.81 12.98
CA PRO A 54 1.30 4.90 12.69
C PRO A 54 -0.07 4.38 12.20
N LEU A 55 -0.13 3.28 11.46
CA LEU A 55 -1.42 2.71 11.00
C LEU A 55 -2.27 2.17 12.16
N LEU A 56 -1.65 1.43 13.09
CA LEU A 56 -2.33 0.89 14.27
C LEU A 56 -2.88 1.99 15.18
N ARG A 57 -2.22 3.15 15.22
CA ARG A 57 -2.70 4.33 15.95
C ARG A 57 -3.77 5.10 15.20
N ALA A 58 -3.64 5.25 13.87
CA ALA A 58 -4.54 6.06 13.05
C ALA A 58 -5.86 5.38 12.64
N THR A 59 -5.91 4.05 12.63
CA THR A 59 -7.08 3.29 12.15
C THR A 59 -7.73 2.45 13.25
N ASP A 60 -8.97 2.01 13.01
CA ASP A 60 -9.70 1.13 13.93
C ASP A 60 -9.15 -0.30 13.89
N HIS A 61 -8.62 -0.71 12.73
CA HIS A 61 -8.13 -2.06 12.51
C HIS A 61 -7.04 -2.08 11.44
N VAL A 62 -6.10 -3.01 11.56
CA VAL A 62 -5.07 -3.29 10.56
C VAL A 62 -5.12 -4.77 10.21
N ILE A 63 -5.16 -5.07 8.91
CA ILE A 63 -5.08 -6.43 8.37
C ILE A 63 -3.76 -6.54 7.62
N VAL A 64 -2.93 -7.50 8.00
CA VAL A 64 -1.73 -7.88 7.27
C VAL A 64 -1.99 -9.23 6.59
N VAL A 65 -1.96 -9.24 5.27
CA VAL A 65 -2.06 -10.45 4.47
C VAL A 65 -0.67 -10.81 3.95
N ASP A 66 -0.11 -11.88 4.52
CA ASP A 66 1.16 -12.44 4.13
C ASP A 66 1.02 -13.34 2.89
N ASN A 67 1.74 -13.02 1.81
CA ASN A 67 1.75 -13.80 0.57
C ASN A 67 3.01 -14.67 0.45
N GLY A 68 3.25 -15.48 1.48
CA GLY A 68 4.32 -16.47 1.48
C GLY A 68 5.69 -15.86 1.72
N SER A 69 5.80 -14.97 2.71
CA SER A 69 7.10 -14.41 3.11
C SER A 69 8.00 -15.49 3.72
N THR A 70 9.30 -15.26 3.61
CA THR A 70 10.39 -16.15 4.05
C THR A 70 11.36 -15.46 5.02
N ASP A 71 11.19 -14.15 5.24
CA ASP A 71 12.06 -13.30 6.05
C ASP A 71 11.56 -13.08 7.50
N GLY A 72 10.48 -13.76 7.90
CA GLY A 72 9.84 -13.59 9.22
C GLY A 72 8.86 -12.42 9.31
N THR A 73 8.37 -11.90 8.17
CA THR A 73 7.38 -10.81 8.08
C THR A 73 6.21 -10.98 9.06
N ALA A 74 5.62 -12.17 9.18
CA ALA A 74 4.48 -12.43 10.06
C ALA A 74 4.84 -12.29 11.55
N GLU A 75 6.01 -12.78 11.96
CA GLU A 75 6.51 -12.63 13.32
C GLU A 75 6.84 -11.18 13.65
N VAL A 76 7.42 -10.44 12.68
CA VAL A 76 7.71 -9.00 12.85
C VAL A 76 6.43 -8.19 12.99
N ALA A 77 5.41 -8.46 12.18
CA ALA A 77 4.11 -7.80 12.28
C ALA A 77 3.48 -8.01 13.67
N ALA A 78 3.43 -9.27 14.14
CA ALA A 78 2.89 -9.62 15.44
C ALA A 78 3.64 -8.92 16.59
N ARG A 79 4.99 -8.98 16.56
CA ARG A 79 5.85 -8.36 17.57
C ARG A 79 5.68 -6.85 17.59
N THR A 80 5.67 -6.20 16.42
CA THR A 80 5.48 -4.74 16.31
C THR A 80 4.17 -4.28 16.95
N ALA A 81 3.06 -5.00 16.71
CA ALA A 81 1.80 -4.67 17.35
C ALA A 81 1.78 -4.97 18.87
N ALA A 82 2.45 -6.04 19.31
CA ALA A 82 2.58 -6.40 20.72
C ALA A 82 3.39 -5.39 21.52
N ASP A 83 4.52 -4.93 20.98
CA ASP A 83 5.39 -3.93 21.60
C ASP A 83 4.67 -2.58 21.79
N LEU A 84 3.68 -2.29 20.94
CA LEU A 84 2.81 -1.11 21.05
C LEU A 84 1.60 -1.33 21.98
N GLY A 85 1.35 -2.55 22.45
CA GLY A 85 0.12 -2.90 23.18
C GLY A 85 -1.15 -2.83 22.32
N LEU A 86 -1.01 -2.92 20.98
CA LEU A 86 -2.09 -2.77 20.00
C LEU A 86 -2.42 -4.07 19.26
N SER A 87 -2.00 -5.23 19.76
CA SER A 87 -2.28 -6.55 19.14
C SER A 87 -3.76 -6.78 18.84
N ALA A 88 -4.67 -6.25 19.66
CA ALA A 88 -6.12 -6.39 19.46
C ALA A 88 -6.63 -5.70 18.18
N LYS A 89 -5.87 -4.74 17.63
CA LYS A 89 -6.19 -4.07 16.36
C LYS A 89 -5.59 -4.76 15.14
N LEU A 90 -4.71 -5.75 15.32
CA LEU A 90 -4.05 -6.44 14.23
C LEU A 90 -4.75 -7.77 13.94
N THR A 91 -5.06 -8.01 12.66
CA THR A 91 -5.37 -9.34 12.15
C THR A 91 -4.33 -9.73 11.12
N GLN A 92 -3.86 -10.96 11.20
CA GLN A 92 -2.97 -11.54 10.21
C GLN A 92 -3.69 -12.66 9.46
N ALA A 93 -3.48 -12.71 8.15
CA ALA A 93 -3.95 -13.79 7.30
C ALA A 93 -2.82 -14.24 6.37
N SER A 94 -2.84 -15.50 5.98
CA SER A 94 -1.87 -16.06 5.01
C SER A 94 -2.58 -16.37 3.71
N TYR A 95 -1.96 -16.01 2.60
CA TYR A 95 -2.41 -16.32 1.24
C TYR A 95 -1.31 -17.13 0.54
N PRO A 96 -1.41 -18.47 0.53
CA PRO A 96 -0.29 -19.36 0.19
C PRO A 96 -0.20 -19.68 -1.32
N PHE A 97 -0.65 -18.78 -2.18
CA PHE A 97 -0.64 -18.97 -3.63
C PHE A 97 0.31 -18.00 -4.29
N GLU A 98 1.02 -18.44 -5.33
CA GLU A 98 1.80 -17.56 -6.19
C GLU A 98 0.85 -16.65 -6.98
N VAL A 99 0.84 -15.36 -6.63
CA VAL A 99 0.00 -14.37 -7.28
C VAL A 99 0.72 -13.81 -8.51
N ALA A 100 0.00 -13.77 -9.63
CA ALA A 100 0.51 -13.24 -10.89
C ALA A 100 1.01 -11.79 -10.75
N ARG A 101 2.21 -11.53 -11.28
CA ARG A 101 2.81 -10.19 -11.30
C ARG A 101 2.09 -9.27 -12.29
N ALA A 102 2.20 -7.96 -12.06
CA ALA A 102 1.70 -6.95 -12.98
C ALA A 102 2.32 -7.13 -14.39
N GLY A 103 1.50 -6.94 -15.42
CA GLY A 103 1.87 -7.13 -16.83
C GLY A 103 1.35 -8.44 -17.42
N ALA A 104 2.21 -9.17 -18.13
CA ALA A 104 1.81 -10.33 -18.94
C ALA A 104 1.24 -11.48 -18.10
N GLU A 105 1.78 -11.73 -16.91
CA GLU A 105 1.26 -12.77 -16.01
C GLU A 105 -0.16 -12.44 -15.56
N HIS A 106 -0.41 -11.20 -15.10
CA HIS A 106 -1.74 -10.73 -14.75
C HIS A 106 -2.72 -10.87 -15.93
N LEU A 107 -2.29 -10.45 -17.13
CA LEU A 107 -3.10 -10.56 -18.34
C LEU A 107 -3.48 -12.01 -18.65
N ALA A 108 -2.57 -12.96 -18.43
CA ALA A 108 -2.79 -14.38 -18.68
C ALA A 108 -3.66 -15.06 -17.60
N ALA A 109 -3.55 -14.68 -16.33
CA ALA A 109 -4.25 -15.33 -15.23
C ALA A 109 -5.77 -15.10 -15.27
N HIS A 110 -6.58 -16.15 -15.19
CA HIS A 110 -8.04 -16.01 -15.18
C HIS A 110 -8.52 -15.20 -13.96
N GLU A 111 -9.51 -14.31 -14.10
CA GLU A 111 -9.90 -13.38 -13.04
C GLU A 111 -10.49 -14.03 -11.77
N LEU A 112 -11.00 -15.26 -11.91
CA LEU A 112 -11.47 -16.12 -10.80
C LEU A 112 -10.43 -17.13 -10.31
N SER A 113 -9.19 -17.04 -10.77
CA SER A 113 -8.10 -17.88 -10.26
C SER A 113 -7.59 -17.34 -8.93
N VAL A 114 -7.25 -18.22 -7.99
CA VAL A 114 -6.51 -17.82 -6.76
C VAL A 114 -5.15 -17.19 -7.07
N HIS A 115 -4.59 -17.43 -8.27
CA HIS A 115 -3.36 -16.82 -8.76
C HIS A 115 -3.59 -15.42 -9.35
N SER A 116 -4.84 -14.99 -9.51
CA SER A 116 -5.15 -13.67 -10.07
C SER A 116 -4.91 -12.56 -9.07
N LEU A 117 -4.19 -11.52 -9.49
CA LEU A 117 -4.01 -10.32 -8.68
C LEU A 117 -5.35 -9.70 -8.26
N SER A 118 -6.35 -9.61 -9.16
CA SER A 118 -7.68 -9.08 -8.82
C SER A 118 -8.44 -9.96 -7.84
N TYR A 119 -8.30 -11.29 -7.93
CA TYR A 119 -8.92 -12.20 -6.97
C TYR A 119 -8.27 -12.06 -5.59
N PHE A 120 -6.93 -12.09 -5.54
CA PHE A 120 -6.15 -11.89 -4.34
C PHE A 120 -6.53 -10.60 -3.63
N TYR A 121 -6.60 -9.47 -4.34
CA TYR A 121 -7.05 -8.20 -3.76
C TYR A 121 -8.48 -8.26 -3.22
N ASN A 122 -9.42 -8.84 -3.96
CA ASN A 122 -10.79 -8.99 -3.45
C ASN A 122 -10.83 -9.88 -2.19
N TRP A 123 -10.03 -10.95 -2.13
CA TRP A 123 -9.92 -11.80 -0.96
C TRP A 123 -9.35 -11.06 0.25
N CYS A 124 -8.27 -10.29 0.08
CA CYS A 124 -7.70 -9.46 1.15
C CYS A 124 -8.74 -8.50 1.74
N PHE A 125 -9.48 -7.81 0.86
CA PHE A 125 -10.47 -6.82 1.30
C PHE A 125 -11.80 -7.41 1.72
N ALA A 126 -12.07 -8.69 1.40
CA ALA A 126 -13.20 -9.41 1.96
C ALA A 126 -13.12 -9.48 3.49
N GLN A 127 -11.92 -9.40 4.06
CA GLN A 127 -11.70 -9.46 5.51
C GLN A 127 -12.01 -8.16 6.25
N VAL A 128 -12.26 -7.05 5.53
CA VAL A 128 -12.56 -5.77 6.15
C VAL A 128 -13.92 -5.78 6.86
N GLY A 129 -13.94 -5.37 8.13
CA GLY A 129 -15.18 -5.26 8.91
C GLY A 129 -15.75 -3.83 8.99
N THR A 130 -15.05 -2.84 8.45
CA THR A 130 -15.38 -1.41 8.58
C THR A 130 -15.96 -0.84 7.28
N ARG A 131 -16.67 0.29 7.38
CA ARG A 131 -17.26 1.00 6.22
C ARG A 131 -16.24 1.65 5.29
N TYR A 132 -15.01 1.81 5.77
CA TYR A 132 -13.91 2.37 5.00
C TYR A 132 -12.70 1.46 5.03
N SER A 133 -11.93 1.45 3.95
CA SER A 133 -10.71 0.66 3.82
C SER A 133 -9.58 1.48 3.23
N TRP A 134 -8.38 1.28 3.74
CA TRP A 134 -7.15 1.79 3.14
C TRP A 134 -6.42 0.62 2.48
N LYS A 135 -6.22 0.69 1.17
CA LYS A 135 -5.16 -0.08 0.51
C LYS A 135 -3.84 0.52 0.99
N TRP A 136 -2.90 -0.31 1.39
CA TRP A 136 -1.61 0.15 1.88
C TRP A 136 -0.54 -0.87 1.53
N ASP A 137 0.62 -0.41 1.08
CA ASP A 137 1.74 -1.29 0.73
C ASP A 137 2.65 -1.49 1.97
N GLY A 138 3.39 -2.60 1.98
CA GLY A 138 4.24 -3.01 3.11
C GLY A 138 5.43 -2.09 3.39
N ASP A 139 5.70 -1.17 2.47
CA ASP A 139 6.80 -0.21 2.43
C ASP A 139 6.33 1.25 2.57
N MET A 140 5.04 1.50 2.77
CA MET A 140 4.51 2.86 2.88
C MET A 140 4.46 3.35 4.33
N VAL A 141 5.23 4.38 4.68
CA VAL A 141 5.30 4.92 6.04
C VAL A 141 4.62 6.29 6.11
N LEU A 142 3.67 6.45 7.03
CA LEU A 142 3.07 7.74 7.36
C LEU A 142 4.06 8.63 8.12
N THR A 143 4.09 9.91 7.78
CA THR A 143 4.72 10.93 8.64
C THR A 143 3.83 11.24 9.84
N THR A 144 4.34 11.97 10.84
CA THR A 144 3.53 12.41 11.99
C THR A 144 2.26 13.16 11.54
N GLU A 145 2.38 14.03 10.53
CA GLU A 145 1.24 14.74 9.96
C GLU A 145 0.29 13.79 9.21
N GLY A 146 0.85 12.78 8.53
CA GLY A 146 0.08 11.77 7.82
C GLY A 146 -0.74 10.89 8.77
N GLU A 147 -0.17 10.49 9.90
CA GLU A 147 -0.86 9.76 10.97
C GLU A 147 -2.07 10.54 11.49
N VAL A 148 -1.87 11.82 11.83
CA VAL A 148 -2.96 12.70 12.32
C VAL A 148 -4.02 12.91 11.25
N SER A 149 -3.60 13.15 10.01
CA SER A 149 -4.54 13.35 8.88
C SER A 149 -5.36 12.09 8.59
N MET A 150 -4.75 10.91 8.62
CA MET A 150 -5.45 9.64 8.44
C MET A 150 -6.40 9.34 9.61
N ALA A 151 -6.01 9.67 10.84
CA ALA A 151 -6.85 9.51 12.02
C ALA A 151 -8.10 10.41 11.96
N ASP A 152 -7.94 11.69 11.60
CA ASP A 152 -9.05 12.63 11.45
C ASP A 152 -9.99 12.21 10.31
N LEU A 153 -9.43 11.75 9.19
CA LEU A 153 -10.23 11.20 8.09
C LEU A 153 -10.99 9.96 8.51
N THR A 154 -10.38 9.04 9.26
CA THR A 154 -11.03 7.82 9.76
C THR A 154 -12.29 8.15 10.56
N TRP A 155 -12.27 9.25 11.33
CA TRP A 155 -13.45 9.73 12.05
C TRP A 155 -14.55 10.29 11.12
N GLN A 156 -14.17 10.92 10.01
CA GLN A 156 -15.09 11.56 9.06
C GLN A 156 -15.61 10.61 7.96
N VAL A 157 -14.83 9.60 7.57
CA VAL A 157 -15.14 8.65 6.50
C VAL A 157 -16.06 7.53 7.01
N GLY A 158 -17.22 7.39 6.37
CA GLY A 158 -18.30 6.50 6.83
C GLY A 158 -19.69 7.10 6.67
N GLY A 159 -19.76 8.43 6.51
CA GLY A 159 -20.97 9.17 6.12
C GLY A 159 -20.99 9.65 4.66
N VAL A 160 -19.85 9.64 3.96
CA VAL A 160 -19.71 10.11 2.57
C VAL A 160 -18.91 9.12 1.74
N GLN A 161 -19.35 8.89 0.50
CA GLN A 161 -18.65 8.08 -0.51
C GLN A 161 -17.56 8.94 -1.16
N THR A 162 -16.35 8.91 -0.60
CA THR A 162 -15.18 9.65 -1.11
C THR A 162 -13.98 8.71 -1.24
N ILE A 163 -13.30 8.77 -2.37
CA ILE A 163 -11.99 8.15 -2.59
C ILE A 163 -10.90 9.12 -2.15
N ILE A 164 -9.96 8.63 -1.35
CA ILE A 164 -8.85 9.41 -0.83
C ILE A 164 -7.60 9.09 -1.64
N ARG A 165 -7.01 10.13 -2.23
CA ARG A 165 -5.73 10.05 -2.92
C ARG A 165 -4.61 10.49 -2.00
N VAL A 166 -3.63 9.63 -1.79
CA VAL A 166 -2.48 9.88 -0.90
C VAL A 166 -1.25 10.13 -1.77
N PRO A 167 -0.64 11.32 -1.69
CA PRO A 167 0.66 11.53 -2.28
C PRO A 167 1.75 10.83 -1.48
N ARG A 168 2.72 10.27 -2.20
CA ARG A 168 3.84 9.51 -1.63
C ARG A 168 5.14 9.91 -2.29
N HIS A 169 6.19 10.01 -1.48
CA HIS A 169 7.55 10.33 -1.92
C HIS A 169 8.45 9.11 -1.76
N GLY A 170 9.28 8.81 -2.76
CA GLY A 170 10.23 7.72 -2.63
C GLY A 170 11.33 8.07 -1.63
N LEU A 171 11.55 7.21 -0.64
CA LEU A 171 12.65 7.31 0.32
C LEU A 171 13.62 6.15 0.09
N TYR A 172 14.73 6.45 -0.57
CA TYR A 172 15.76 5.48 -0.93
C TYR A 172 16.74 5.32 0.22
N ILE A 173 16.70 4.19 0.91
CA ILE A 173 17.50 3.89 2.10
C ILE A 173 18.83 3.29 1.65
N GLU A 174 19.93 3.98 1.97
CA GLU A 174 21.27 3.42 1.85
C GLU A 174 21.57 2.58 3.10
N ASP A 175 21.52 3.18 4.28
CA ASP A 175 21.72 2.48 5.55
C ASP A 175 20.83 3.08 6.65
N GLU A 176 21.00 2.63 7.90
CA GLU A 176 20.21 3.10 9.05
C GLU A 176 20.32 4.61 9.29
N SER A 177 21.38 5.26 8.78
CA SER A 177 21.69 6.68 9.01
C SER A 177 21.56 7.54 7.74
N LEU A 178 21.56 6.95 6.54
CA LEU A 178 21.59 7.69 5.28
C LEU A 178 20.48 7.24 4.32
N ALA A 179 19.74 8.21 3.79
CA ALA A 179 18.72 8.00 2.78
C ALA A 179 18.60 9.21 1.84
N TYR A 180 17.89 8.99 0.73
CA TYR A 180 17.62 10.01 -0.27
C TYR A 180 16.11 10.14 -0.50
N LEU A 181 15.57 11.33 -0.31
CA LEU A 181 14.14 11.61 -0.49
C LEU A 181 13.89 12.23 -1.87
N ASP A 182 13.05 11.59 -2.68
CA ASP A 182 12.66 12.11 -3.98
C ASP A 182 11.42 13.02 -3.88
N LEU A 183 11.64 14.33 -4.03
CA LEU A 183 10.62 15.36 -4.17
C LEU A 183 10.43 15.81 -5.63
N GLY A 184 11.15 15.24 -6.60
CA GLY A 184 11.01 15.60 -8.01
C GLY A 184 9.87 14.87 -8.74
N LEU A 185 9.04 14.12 -8.02
CA LEU A 185 7.87 13.42 -8.57
C LEU A 185 6.58 13.84 -7.87
N ARG A 186 5.66 14.43 -8.62
CA ARG A 186 4.26 14.51 -8.19
C ARG A 186 3.55 13.20 -8.50
N ASN A 187 3.38 12.37 -7.47
CA ASN A 187 2.49 11.21 -7.51
C ASN A 187 1.40 11.32 -6.46
N ALA A 188 0.19 10.91 -6.80
CA ALA A 188 -0.93 10.77 -5.87
C ALA A 188 -1.86 9.67 -6.38
N GLU A 189 -1.83 8.54 -5.71
CA GLU A 189 -2.62 7.34 -6.05
C GLU A 189 -3.80 7.22 -5.11
N GLU A 190 -4.83 6.48 -5.53
CA GLU A 190 -6.03 6.24 -4.73
C GLU A 190 -5.76 5.10 -3.73
N TRP A 191 -5.94 5.38 -2.44
CA TRP A 191 -5.63 4.43 -1.37
C TRP A 191 -6.78 4.25 -0.38
N GLY A 192 -7.54 5.31 -0.10
CA GLY A 192 -8.73 5.23 0.75
C GLY A 192 -9.99 5.02 -0.08
N TYR A 193 -10.81 4.05 0.30
CA TYR A 193 -12.06 3.71 -0.38
C TYR A 193 -13.18 3.36 0.59
N PRO A 194 -14.44 3.73 0.28
CA PRO A 194 -15.61 3.10 0.88
C PRO A 194 -15.61 1.59 0.60
N VAL A 195 -16.22 0.83 1.50
CA VAL A 195 -16.41 -0.61 1.34
C VAL A 195 -17.86 -0.87 0.93
N GLY A 196 -18.05 -1.49 -0.23
CA GLY A 196 -19.38 -1.75 -0.80
C GLY A 196 -19.32 -2.41 -2.18
N PRO A 197 -20.47 -2.83 -2.72
CA PRO A 197 -20.57 -3.53 -4.01
C PRO A 197 -20.03 -2.73 -5.20
N ASP A 198 -19.92 -1.42 -5.02
CA ASP A 198 -19.42 -0.47 -6.00
C ASP A 198 -17.88 -0.38 -6.04
N PHE A 199 -17.17 -0.94 -5.06
CA PHE A 199 -15.73 -0.78 -4.86
C PHE A 199 -14.99 -2.13 -4.84
N VAL A 200 -15.18 -2.94 -5.87
CA VAL A 200 -14.52 -4.24 -6.05
C VAL A 200 -13.32 -4.13 -6.98
N PHE A 201 -12.30 -4.96 -6.78
CA PHE A 201 -11.16 -5.03 -7.69
C PHE A 201 -11.53 -5.80 -8.94
N THR A 202 -11.31 -5.18 -10.08
CA THR A 202 -11.55 -5.77 -11.40
C THR A 202 -10.24 -5.94 -12.13
N LYS A 203 -10.19 -6.95 -13.01
CA LYS A 203 -9.04 -7.20 -13.85
C LYS A 203 -8.95 -6.12 -14.94
N ALA A 204 -7.83 -5.41 -15.02
CA ALA A 204 -7.48 -4.60 -16.18
C ALA A 204 -6.34 -5.28 -16.97
N PHE A 205 -5.80 -4.61 -18.00
CA PHE A 205 -4.81 -5.24 -18.87
C PHE A 205 -3.52 -5.62 -18.14
N GLU A 206 -2.94 -4.70 -17.37
CA GLU A 206 -1.62 -4.87 -16.76
C GLU A 206 -1.65 -4.99 -15.23
N TRP A 207 -2.78 -4.67 -14.58
CA TRP A 207 -2.94 -4.70 -13.12
C TRP A 207 -4.43 -4.68 -12.72
N GLU A 208 -4.71 -4.79 -11.42
CA GLU A 208 -6.05 -4.68 -10.86
C GLU A 208 -6.51 -3.23 -10.70
N ILE A 209 -7.76 -2.93 -11.07
CA ILE A 209 -8.36 -1.61 -10.84
C ILE A 209 -9.56 -1.78 -9.93
N ARG A 210 -9.60 -1.02 -8.83
CA ARG A 210 -10.80 -0.93 -8.00
C ARG A 210 -11.87 -0.13 -8.75
N SER A 211 -13.08 -0.68 -8.84
CA SER A 211 -14.19 0.01 -9.48
C SER A 211 -14.55 1.28 -8.73
N THR A 212 -14.85 2.34 -9.49
CA THR A 212 -15.19 3.66 -8.96
C THR A 212 -16.49 4.13 -9.62
N PRO A 213 -17.57 4.35 -8.85
CA PRO A 213 -18.79 4.95 -9.39
C PRO A 213 -18.58 6.36 -9.91
N GLU A 214 -19.29 6.74 -10.99
CA GLU A 214 -19.17 8.07 -11.61
C GLU A 214 -19.47 9.23 -10.66
N HIS A 215 -20.32 9.01 -9.66
CA HIS A 215 -20.74 10.03 -8.69
C HIS A 215 -19.86 10.05 -7.42
N CYS A 216 -18.84 9.20 -7.33
CA CYS A 216 -17.94 9.17 -6.19
C CYS A 216 -17.04 10.42 -6.22
N ARG A 217 -16.89 11.09 -5.07
CA ARG A 217 -15.97 12.22 -4.97
C ARG A 217 -14.55 11.72 -4.76
N THR A 218 -13.58 12.48 -5.25
CA THR A 218 -12.16 12.21 -4.99
C THR A 218 -11.54 13.39 -4.26
N MET A 219 -10.81 13.11 -3.18
CA MET A 219 -10.09 14.12 -2.41
C MET A 219 -8.62 13.74 -2.32
N GLY A 220 -7.74 14.67 -2.71
CA GLY A 220 -6.29 14.49 -2.57
C GLY A 220 -5.79 15.04 -1.25
N LEU A 221 -4.98 14.27 -0.54
CA LEU A 221 -4.31 14.74 0.65
C LEU A 221 -3.10 15.63 0.28
N PRO A 222 -2.63 16.47 1.21
CA PRO A 222 -1.37 17.21 1.05
C PRO A 222 -0.16 16.30 0.78
N GLN A 223 0.85 16.86 0.11
CA GLN A 223 2.15 16.22 -0.08
C GLN A 223 2.90 16.08 1.25
N GLY A 224 3.78 15.08 1.38
CA GLY A 224 4.64 14.92 2.58
C GLY A 224 4.00 14.18 3.74
N LEU A 225 2.85 13.55 3.51
CA LEU A 225 2.15 12.74 4.51
C LEU A 225 2.58 11.28 4.52
N CYS A 226 3.20 10.81 3.42
CA CYS A 226 3.62 9.43 3.26
C CYS A 226 4.94 9.37 2.48
N VAL A 227 5.80 8.43 2.86
CA VAL A 227 6.96 8.00 2.08
C VAL A 227 6.80 6.52 1.70
N GLU A 228 7.41 6.10 0.60
CA GLU A 228 7.53 4.70 0.19
C GLU A 228 9.02 4.32 0.32
N LEU A 229 9.32 3.31 1.14
CA LEU A 229 10.69 2.88 1.43
C LEU A 229 11.25 2.10 0.24
N LYS A 230 12.51 2.37 -0.13
CA LYS A 230 13.22 1.69 -1.21
C LYS A 230 14.63 1.36 -0.77
N TYR A 231 14.93 0.09 -0.52
CA TYR A 231 16.24 -0.30 0.00
C TYR A 231 17.26 -0.43 -1.14
N LEU A 232 18.31 0.40 -1.13
CA LEU A 232 19.34 0.40 -2.17
C LEU A 232 20.19 -0.88 -2.17
N HIS A 233 20.25 -1.60 -1.06
CA HIS A 233 20.91 -2.91 -0.99
C HIS A 233 20.07 -4.07 -1.55
N GLY A 234 18.78 -3.84 -1.85
CA GLY A 234 17.87 -4.86 -2.39
C GLY A 234 17.71 -4.83 -3.92
N ASP A 235 16.80 -5.68 -4.40
CA ASP A 235 16.27 -5.70 -5.76
C ASP A 235 14.82 -5.16 -5.79
N GLU A 236 14.71 -3.83 -5.75
CA GLU A 236 13.45 -3.06 -5.77
C GLU A 236 12.50 -3.42 -6.93
N PHE A 237 13.00 -4.00 -8.03
CA PHE A 237 12.22 -4.23 -9.24
C PHE A 237 11.85 -5.70 -9.48
N ALA A 238 12.14 -6.60 -8.54
CA ALA A 238 11.87 -8.04 -8.65
C ALA A 238 10.38 -8.39 -8.94
N HIS A 239 9.45 -7.51 -8.55
CA HIS A 239 8.01 -7.68 -8.80
C HIS A 239 7.57 -7.36 -10.25
N TRP A 240 8.48 -6.94 -11.13
CA TRP A 240 8.19 -6.63 -12.54
C TRP A 240 8.79 -7.67 -13.49
N THR A 241 8.02 -8.02 -14.52
CA THR A 241 8.42 -9.05 -15.50
C THR A 241 9.52 -8.60 -16.49
N ASP A 242 9.59 -7.29 -16.82
CA ASP A 242 10.60 -6.73 -17.73
C ASP A 242 10.80 -5.22 -17.48
N PRO A 243 11.93 -4.78 -16.88
CA PRO A 243 12.24 -3.36 -16.70
C PRO A 243 12.37 -2.56 -18.02
N ALA A 244 12.65 -3.20 -19.15
CA ALA A 244 12.68 -2.53 -20.46
C ALA A 244 11.28 -2.05 -20.90
N SER A 245 10.21 -2.63 -20.35
CA SER A 245 8.82 -2.17 -20.56
C SER A 245 8.54 -0.77 -19.98
N PHE A 246 9.40 -0.26 -19.09
CA PHE A 246 9.27 1.11 -18.57
C PHE A 246 9.50 2.16 -19.67
N ALA A 247 10.32 1.86 -20.70
CA ALA A 247 10.70 2.81 -21.73
C ALA A 247 9.57 3.19 -22.70
N THR A 248 8.58 2.32 -22.92
CA THR A 248 7.66 2.39 -24.07
C THR A 248 6.25 2.90 -23.76
N SER A 249 5.83 2.97 -22.49
CA SER A 249 4.47 3.38 -22.10
C SER A 249 4.42 4.73 -21.40
N TRP A 250 3.49 5.60 -21.82
CA TRP A 250 3.18 6.88 -21.14
C TRP A 250 2.76 6.67 -19.67
N ARG A 251 2.16 5.51 -19.37
CA ARG A 251 1.72 5.10 -18.03
C ARG A 251 2.88 4.75 -17.09
N ASN A 252 4.10 4.55 -17.62
CA ASN A 252 5.29 4.19 -16.85
C ASN A 252 6.19 5.40 -16.51
N ARG A 253 5.73 6.66 -16.66
CA ARG A 253 6.55 7.85 -16.32
C ARG A 253 7.04 7.83 -14.86
N ARG A 254 6.19 7.42 -13.91
CA ARG A 254 6.57 7.21 -12.51
C ARG A 254 7.67 6.16 -12.39
N LYS A 255 7.40 4.95 -12.88
CA LYS A 255 8.35 3.82 -12.80
C LYS A 255 9.68 4.10 -13.49
N ARG A 256 9.67 4.84 -14.61
CA ARG A 256 10.90 5.34 -15.24
C ARG A 256 11.70 6.27 -14.33
N ARG A 257 11.05 7.20 -13.62
CA ARG A 257 11.75 8.07 -12.66
C ARG A 257 12.30 7.25 -11.50
N GLU A 258 11.47 6.39 -10.91
CA GLU A 258 11.91 5.53 -9.80
C GLU A 258 13.13 4.70 -10.18
N TRP A 259 13.11 4.11 -11.38
CA TRP A 259 14.23 3.36 -11.95
C TRP A 259 15.47 4.24 -12.17
N ALA A 260 15.31 5.41 -12.79
CA ALA A 260 16.42 6.33 -13.04
C ALA A 260 17.07 6.83 -11.74
N VAL A 261 16.27 7.16 -10.72
CA VAL A 261 16.76 7.59 -9.41
C VAL A 261 17.49 6.44 -8.71
N PHE A 262 16.88 5.25 -8.66
CA PHE A 262 17.49 4.08 -8.02
C PHE A 262 18.87 3.75 -8.59
N HIS A 263 18.99 3.71 -9.92
CA HIS A 263 20.27 3.42 -10.58
C HIS A 263 21.30 4.54 -10.42
N ALA A 264 20.89 5.80 -10.53
CA ALA A 264 21.81 6.93 -10.30
C ALA A 264 22.37 6.92 -8.87
N LEU A 265 21.53 6.63 -7.86
CA LEU A 265 21.97 6.53 -6.47
C LEU A 265 22.93 5.35 -6.26
N LYS A 266 22.68 4.19 -6.88
CA LYS A 266 23.63 3.06 -6.86
C LYS A 266 24.99 3.40 -7.50
N GLU A 267 25.01 4.34 -8.43
CA GLU A 267 26.22 4.87 -9.07
C GLU A 267 26.84 6.04 -8.29
N GLY A 268 26.31 6.40 -7.12
CA GLY A 268 26.79 7.50 -6.28
C GLY A 268 26.43 8.89 -6.78
N THR A 269 25.44 9.01 -7.67
CA THR A 269 24.97 10.27 -8.25
C THR A 269 23.61 10.64 -7.70
N VAL A 270 23.47 11.84 -7.12
CA VAL A 270 22.18 12.35 -6.60
C VAL A 270 21.46 13.15 -7.70
N PRO A 271 20.31 12.68 -8.23
CA PRO A 271 19.60 13.37 -9.31
C PRO A 271 18.86 14.65 -8.86
N PRO A 272 18.47 15.52 -9.80
CA PRO A 272 17.64 16.69 -9.49
C PRO A 272 16.30 16.33 -8.82
N GLY A 273 15.96 17.08 -7.76
CA GLY A 273 14.78 16.86 -6.93
C GLY A 273 14.92 15.74 -5.91
N VAL A 274 16.09 15.11 -5.82
CA VAL A 274 16.43 14.12 -4.79
C VAL A 274 17.29 14.80 -3.72
N HIS A 275 16.92 14.61 -2.46
CA HIS A 275 17.56 15.24 -1.31
C HIS A 275 18.27 14.18 -0.46
N GLU A 276 19.59 14.30 -0.30
CA GLU A 276 20.34 13.51 0.68
C GLU A 276 19.94 13.91 2.10
N ILE A 277 19.65 12.93 2.94
CA ILE A 277 19.25 13.11 4.33
C ILE A 277 20.08 12.18 5.22
N ARG A 278 20.76 12.77 6.20
CA ARG A 278 21.52 12.05 7.24
C ARG A 278 20.82 12.17 8.58
N ALA A 279 20.53 11.03 9.19
CA ALA A 279 19.95 10.94 10.51
C ALA A 279 20.99 11.27 11.59
N PRO A 280 20.58 11.87 12.71
CA PRO A 280 21.42 11.97 13.91
C PRO A 280 21.84 10.60 14.44
N GLU A 281 22.94 10.57 15.19
CA GLU A 281 23.42 9.34 15.85
C GLU A 281 22.33 8.70 16.72
N GLY A 282 22.15 7.38 16.58
CA GLY A 282 21.17 6.60 17.34
C GLY A 282 19.71 6.74 16.85
N VAL A 283 19.46 7.44 15.73
CA VAL A 283 18.13 7.57 15.13
C VAL A 283 18.12 6.94 13.75
N HIS A 284 17.18 6.02 13.51
CA HIS A 284 17.02 5.44 12.17
C HIS A 284 16.52 6.51 11.18
N VAL A 285 17.04 6.50 9.95
CA VAL A 285 16.77 7.53 8.94
C VAL A 285 15.30 7.62 8.56
N VAL A 286 14.57 6.49 8.56
CA VAL A 286 13.11 6.47 8.33
C VAL A 286 12.38 7.27 9.42
N ASP A 287 12.71 7.07 10.70
CA ASP A 287 12.12 7.82 11.80
C ASP A 287 12.52 9.30 11.74
N HIS A 288 13.78 9.60 11.42
CA HIS A 288 14.23 10.98 11.25
C HIS A 288 13.46 11.70 10.15
N VAL A 289 13.30 11.07 8.98
CA VAL A 289 12.57 11.64 7.85
C VAL A 289 11.09 11.85 8.19
N THR A 290 10.44 10.83 8.74
CA THR A 290 8.98 10.81 8.92
C THR A 290 8.50 11.61 10.14
N ARG A 291 9.33 11.73 11.19
CA ARG A 291 8.96 12.42 12.43
C ARG A 291 9.58 13.80 12.57
N HIS A 292 10.67 14.09 11.87
CA HIS A 292 11.40 15.35 12.01
C HIS A 292 11.58 16.09 10.68
N TRP A 293 12.27 15.51 9.69
CA TRP A 293 12.65 16.25 8.49
C TRP A 293 11.43 16.71 7.67
N LEU A 294 10.53 15.78 7.29
CA LEU A 294 9.35 16.11 6.46
C LEU A 294 8.32 16.98 7.19
N PRO A 295 7.99 16.73 8.48
CA PRO A 295 7.10 17.60 9.23
C PRO A 295 7.60 19.05 9.36
N HIS A 296 8.92 19.27 9.44
CA HIS A 296 9.49 20.63 9.55
C HIS A 296 9.88 21.26 8.20
N ALA A 297 9.72 20.53 7.08
CA ALA A 297 10.01 21.05 5.76
C ALA A 297 9.04 22.21 5.41
N PRO A 298 9.55 23.35 4.88
CA PRO A 298 8.70 24.48 4.48
C PRO A 298 7.59 24.07 3.52
N ARG A 299 6.39 24.58 3.77
CA ARG A 299 5.20 24.32 2.94
C ARG A 299 4.91 25.51 2.01
N PRO A 300 4.38 25.28 0.78
CA PRO A 300 4.18 23.97 0.16
C PRO A 300 5.53 23.31 -0.15
N LEU A 301 5.59 21.98 -0.07
CA LEU A 301 6.78 21.26 -0.51
C LEU A 301 7.07 21.63 -1.96
N GLN A 302 8.33 21.96 -2.26
CA GLN A 302 8.78 22.20 -3.63
C GLN A 302 8.87 20.86 -4.35
N VAL A 303 7.71 20.38 -4.81
CA VAL A 303 7.63 19.15 -5.60
C VAL A 303 7.70 19.50 -7.09
N GLY A 304 8.64 18.87 -7.80
CA GLY A 304 8.92 19.09 -9.23
C GLY A 304 7.71 18.95 -10.15
#